data_AF-A0A534RPL1-F1
#
_entry.id   AF-A0A534RPL1-F1
#
_cell.length_a   1.000
_cell.length_b   1.000
_cell.length_c   1.000
_cell.angle_alpha   90.00
_cell.angle_beta   90.00
_cell.angle_gamma   90.00
#
_symmetry.space_group_name_H-M   'P 1'
#
loop_
_entity.id
_entity.type
_entity.pdbx_description
1 polymer ?
#
loop_
_entity_poly.entity_id
_entity_poly.type
_entity_poly.pdbx_seq_one_letter_code
_entity_poly.pdbx_strand_id
1 'polypeptide(L)'
;MSLLEQKTGRRVFLFSAPPASTDAQWQTVAASLLKANPSLARYDPHEPRCTAYWAVLPTLEHDVEGVYRVSLDYSEATRPLTEPDPTPRTGVQEFLHALDVGSHGSERKESVSGTVALFSIGASPDSPSIPISRTVTFVEPTLLAPRLDIASAVAEAIGMLPPLRSPDWDDLGRWLVSSECPLLALGVYETHLDHAAGHRKLKMEAVATMQRGLTAGPVRQLAQDTSARVHAALHAGNLSDAEAVLAQYDQQPGHQPRTAAMLRRRLESARRHAAADQKRAADARQAKEDRYSCQLLCGLHMVELCNNDKVLWNRSGRTWEATPCGKRRPEPFLVECYRQQWLTGTFHESCLLPCQGTADGRDKLMRILQDAGCVRESS
;
A
#
# COMPACT_ATOMS: atom_id res chain seq x y z
N MET A 1 29.18 26.04 22.98
CA MET A 1 28.76 27.16 22.11
C MET A 1 29.06 26.76 20.68
N SER A 2 28.05 26.64 19.83
CA SER A 2 28.24 26.17 18.45
C SER A 2 28.84 27.26 17.56
N LEU A 3 29.45 26.87 16.43
CA LEU A 3 29.99 27.83 15.46
C LEU A 3 28.90 28.76 14.91
N LEU A 4 27.67 28.25 14.77
CA LEU A 4 26.50 29.05 14.36
C LEU A 4 26.13 30.10 15.42
N GLU A 5 26.20 29.77 16.71
CA GLU A 5 25.95 30.73 17.79
C GLU A 5 26.97 31.87 17.77
N GLN A 6 28.24 31.55 17.55
CA GLN A 6 29.29 32.56 17.42
C GLN A 6 29.06 33.48 16.22
N LYS A 7 28.66 32.93 15.07
CA LYS A 7 28.47 33.67 13.83
C LYS A 7 27.20 34.52 13.82
N THR A 8 26.13 34.02 14.43
CA THR A 8 24.84 34.73 14.49
C THR A 8 24.73 35.66 15.70
N GLY A 9 25.58 35.48 16.73
CA GLY A 9 25.48 36.21 18.00
C GLY A 9 24.23 35.85 18.81
N ARG A 10 23.54 34.76 18.46
CA ARG A 10 22.29 34.30 19.08
C ARG A 10 22.48 32.92 19.66
N ARG A 11 21.67 32.55 20.66
CA ARG A 11 21.57 31.16 21.11
C ARG A 11 20.87 30.34 20.03
N VAL A 12 21.44 29.19 19.66
CA VAL A 12 20.96 28.38 18.54
C VAL A 12 20.82 26.94 19.01
N PHE A 13 19.62 26.39 18.83
CA PHE A 13 19.32 24.99 19.05
C PHE A 13 19.15 24.30 17.69
N LEU A 14 19.78 23.13 17.53
CA LEU A 14 19.74 22.36 16.28
C LEU A 14 18.86 21.12 16.49
N PHE A 15 17.89 20.94 15.60
CA PHE A 15 16.97 19.80 15.60
C PHE A 15 17.03 19.10 14.25
N SER A 16 16.94 17.76 14.26
CA SER A 16 16.79 16.98 13.03
C SER A 16 15.34 17.05 12.54
N ALA A 17 15.17 17.22 11.22
CA ALA A 17 13.87 17.36 10.59
C ALA A 17 13.65 16.30 9.48
N PRO A 18 12.47 15.67 9.39
CA PRO A 18 11.41 15.67 10.40
C PRO A 18 11.86 14.85 11.64
N PRO A 19 11.45 15.21 12.86
CA PRO A 19 11.60 14.31 13.99
C PRO A 19 10.79 13.05 13.69
N ALA A 20 11.41 11.88 13.89
CA ALA A 20 10.67 10.62 13.80
C ALA A 20 9.56 10.64 14.86
N SER A 21 8.43 9.95 14.62
CA SER A 21 7.40 9.79 15.66
C SER A 21 7.96 9.16 16.95
N THR A 22 9.11 8.49 16.88
CA THR A 22 9.88 7.91 17.99
C THR A 22 10.85 8.89 18.65
N ASP A 23 10.81 10.18 18.33
CA ASP A 23 11.70 11.16 18.92
C ASP A 23 11.44 11.28 20.43
N ALA A 24 12.48 11.04 21.23
CA ALA A 24 12.42 11.11 22.69
C ALA A 24 11.99 12.50 23.19
N GLN A 25 12.26 13.55 22.41
CA GLN A 25 11.87 14.93 22.72
C GLN A 25 10.35 15.10 22.66
N TRP A 26 9.72 14.66 21.57
CA TRP A 26 8.25 14.68 21.45
C TRP A 26 7.58 13.85 22.56
N GLN A 27 8.13 12.67 22.85
CA GLN A 27 7.62 11.82 23.93
C GLN A 27 7.67 12.51 25.29
N THR A 28 8.72 13.27 25.57
CA THR A 28 8.88 13.99 26.85
C THR A 28 7.85 15.12 26.98
N VAL A 29 7.71 15.95 25.94
CA VAL A 29 6.72 17.05 25.93
C VAL A 29 5.30 16.48 26.03
N ALA A 30 4.97 15.48 25.21
CA ALA A 30 3.67 14.82 25.24
C ALA A 30 3.37 14.21 26.60
N ALA A 31 4.31 13.46 27.20
CA ALA A 31 4.13 12.85 28.51
C ALA A 31 3.89 13.90 29.60
N SER A 32 4.59 15.03 29.56
CA SER A 32 4.38 16.14 30.49
C SER A 32 2.96 16.72 30.38
N LEU A 33 2.51 17.01 29.15
CA LEU A 33 1.18 17.56 28.87
C LEU A 33 0.05 16.59 29.27
N LEU A 34 0.21 15.29 29.00
CA LEU A 34 -0.75 14.27 29.37
C LEU A 34 -0.79 14.04 30.88
N LYS A 35 0.36 14.10 31.57
CA LYS A 35 0.41 14.04 33.04
C LYS A 35 -0.32 15.22 33.69
N ALA A 36 -0.22 16.41 33.10
CA ALA A 36 -0.97 17.59 33.54
C ALA A 36 -2.48 17.49 33.27
N ASN A 37 -2.91 16.58 32.40
CA ASN A 37 -4.31 16.42 32.00
C ASN A 37 -4.76 14.94 32.10
N PRO A 38 -5.08 14.43 33.31
CA PRO A 38 -5.35 13.00 33.54
C PRO A 38 -6.47 12.40 32.67
N SER A 39 -7.46 13.21 32.26
CA SER A 39 -8.53 12.77 31.36
C SER A 39 -8.05 12.34 29.97
N LEU A 40 -6.80 12.67 29.62
CA LEU A 40 -6.16 12.36 28.34
C LEU A 40 -5.11 11.25 28.47
N ALA A 41 -4.99 10.56 29.60
CA ALA A 41 -3.92 9.58 29.83
C ALA A 41 -3.86 8.43 28.79
N ARG A 42 -4.96 8.15 28.08
CA ARG A 42 -5.03 7.15 27.01
C ARG A 42 -4.83 7.71 25.61
N TYR A 43 -4.61 9.01 25.48
CA TYR A 43 -4.45 9.68 24.20
C TYR A 43 -3.14 9.25 23.57
N ASP A 44 -3.18 8.82 22.31
CA ASP A 44 -1.99 8.48 21.56
C ASP A 44 -1.32 9.78 21.08
N PRO A 45 -0.13 10.13 21.57
CA PRO A 45 0.56 11.33 21.15
C PRO A 45 1.12 11.20 19.72
N HIS A 46 1.11 10.01 19.11
CA HIS A 46 1.65 9.78 17.76
C HIS A 46 0.60 10.04 16.66
N GLU A 47 -0.13 11.14 16.74
CA GLU A 47 -1.05 11.52 15.66
C GLU A 47 -0.27 11.97 14.41
N PRO A 48 -0.44 11.29 13.25
CA PRO A 48 0.28 11.65 12.02
C PRO A 48 0.05 13.10 11.60
N ARG A 49 -1.08 13.68 11.99
CA ARG A 49 -1.49 15.05 11.68
C ARG A 49 -0.57 16.08 12.36
N CYS A 50 -0.14 15.82 13.60
CA CYS A 50 0.75 16.71 14.34
C CYS A 50 2.18 16.74 13.77
N THR A 51 2.60 15.70 13.03
CA THR A 51 3.97 15.61 12.50
C THR A 51 4.26 16.68 11.44
N ALA A 52 3.24 17.18 10.73
CA ALA A 52 3.38 18.28 9.78
C ALA A 52 3.80 19.61 10.45
N TYR A 53 3.55 19.74 11.76
CA TYR A 53 3.78 20.97 12.54
C TYR A 53 4.91 20.79 13.57
N TRP A 54 5.84 19.89 13.28
CA TRP A 54 6.96 19.55 14.17
C TRP A 54 7.79 20.75 14.62
N ALA A 55 7.90 21.81 13.82
CA ALA A 55 8.67 23.00 14.16
C ALA A 55 8.03 23.85 15.27
N VAL A 56 6.81 23.53 15.72
CA VAL A 56 6.28 24.05 17.00
C VAL A 56 7.04 23.45 18.18
N LEU A 57 7.54 22.22 18.08
CA LEU A 57 8.12 21.49 19.23
C LEU A 57 9.32 22.19 19.88
N PRO A 58 10.31 22.66 19.11
CA PRO A 58 11.41 23.43 19.67
C PRO A 58 10.96 24.62 20.53
N THR A 59 9.82 25.25 20.18
CA THR A 59 9.30 26.40 20.92
C THR A 59 8.66 26.04 22.24
N LEU A 60 8.15 24.82 22.37
CA LEU A 60 7.56 24.34 23.61
C LEU A 60 8.61 23.94 24.65
N GLU A 61 9.77 23.46 24.18
CA GLU A 61 10.89 23.02 25.05
C GLU A 61 11.84 24.17 25.38
N HIS A 62 12.08 25.04 24.41
CA HIS A 62 13.00 26.15 24.53
C HIS A 62 12.28 27.46 24.22
N ASP A 63 12.57 28.48 25.01
CA ASP A 63 12.15 29.85 24.73
C ASP A 63 12.91 30.39 23.52
N VAL A 64 12.43 30.06 22.32
CA VAL A 64 13.01 30.48 21.04
C VAL A 64 12.08 31.43 20.29
N GLU A 65 12.68 32.44 19.67
CA GLU A 65 11.97 33.50 18.96
C GLU A 65 11.49 33.08 17.56
N GLY A 66 11.94 31.91 17.06
CA GLY A 66 11.54 31.37 15.76
C GLY A 66 12.41 30.21 15.29
N VAL A 67 12.00 29.59 14.18
CA VAL A 67 12.61 28.37 13.64
C VAL A 67 13.03 28.58 12.18
N TYR A 68 14.26 28.19 11.86
CA TYR A 68 14.74 28.15 10.47
C TYR A 68 14.81 26.71 10.00
N ARG A 69 14.33 26.46 8.78
CA ARG A 69 14.52 25.19 8.10
C ARG A 69 15.74 25.29 7.21
N VAL A 70 16.74 24.47 7.49
CA VAL A 70 17.99 24.40 6.74
C VAL A 70 18.05 23.06 6.01
N SER A 71 18.12 23.09 4.68
CA SER A 71 18.31 21.90 3.84
C SER A 71 19.59 22.10 3.05
N LEU A 72 20.59 21.25 3.29
CA LEU A 72 21.92 21.39 2.69
C LEU A 72 22.37 20.05 2.13
N ASP A 73 22.84 20.10 0.89
CA ASP A 73 23.59 19.04 0.25
C ASP A 73 25.06 19.45 0.24
N TYR A 74 25.88 18.72 0.98
CA TYR A 74 27.33 18.87 0.98
C TYR A 74 27.94 17.76 0.12
N SER A 75 28.79 18.15 -0.82
CA SER A 75 29.57 17.23 -1.62
C SER A 75 31.04 17.60 -1.60
N GLU A 76 31.87 16.56 -1.54
CA GLU A 76 33.32 16.66 -1.54
C GLU A 76 33.83 15.76 -2.66
N ALA A 77 34.61 16.35 -3.57
CA ALA A 77 35.22 15.64 -4.67
C ALA A 77 36.72 15.92 -4.66
N THR A 78 37.51 14.86 -4.71
CA THR A 78 38.97 14.97 -4.85
C THR A 78 39.36 14.48 -6.24
N ARG A 79 40.09 15.30 -6.99
CA ARG A 79 40.65 14.91 -8.29
C ARG A 79 42.17 15.12 -8.32
N PRO A 80 42.92 14.34 -9.11
CA PRO A 80 44.32 14.66 -9.37
C PRO A 80 44.42 15.99 -10.14
N LEU A 81 45.47 16.76 -9.83
CA LEU A 81 45.80 17.98 -10.56
C LEU A 81 46.27 17.62 -11.98
N THR A 82 45.72 18.32 -12.96
CA THR A 82 46.10 18.18 -14.37
C THR A 82 46.51 19.55 -14.89
N GLU A 83 47.56 19.64 -15.71
CA GLU A 83 47.89 20.90 -16.39
C GLU A 83 46.65 21.36 -17.19
N PRO A 84 46.15 22.60 -16.99
CA PRO A 84 46.85 23.79 -16.52
C PRO A 84 46.39 24.31 -15.14
N ASP A 85 46.10 23.43 -14.17
CA ASP A 85 45.67 23.86 -12.84
C ASP A 85 46.75 24.73 -12.14
N PRO A 86 46.40 25.91 -11.58
CA PRO A 86 47.37 26.80 -10.94
C PRO A 86 47.97 26.16 -9.71
N THR A 87 49.31 26.09 -9.64
CA THR A 87 50.04 25.67 -8.44
C THR A 87 50.25 26.86 -7.50
N PRO A 88 49.55 26.96 -6.36
CA PRO A 88 49.89 27.95 -5.35
C PRO A 88 51.21 27.54 -4.70
N ARG A 89 52.28 28.29 -4.95
CA ARG A 89 53.56 28.12 -4.23
C ARG A 89 53.68 29.19 -3.15
N THR A 90 53.26 28.86 -1.94
CA THR A 90 53.60 29.65 -0.74
C THR A 90 54.63 28.88 0.10
N GLY A 91 55.59 29.59 0.71
CA GLY A 91 56.70 28.94 1.46
C GLY A 91 56.27 28.07 2.65
N VAL A 92 55.05 28.23 3.15
CA VAL A 92 54.47 27.38 4.21
C VAL A 92 54.00 26.04 3.66
N GLN A 93 53.48 26.00 2.43
CA GLN A 93 53.10 24.76 1.76
C GLN A 93 54.34 23.90 1.51
N GLU A 94 55.44 24.48 1.03
CA GLU A 94 56.72 23.76 0.83
C GLU A 94 57.24 23.09 2.11
N PHE A 95 57.14 23.76 3.26
CA PHE A 95 57.53 23.18 4.54
C PHE A 95 56.63 22.01 4.97
N LEU A 96 55.32 22.11 4.78
CA LEU A 96 54.37 21.02 5.08
C LEU A 96 54.50 19.85 4.09
N HIS A 97 54.86 20.14 2.83
CA HIS A 97 55.20 19.13 1.82
C HIS A 97 56.46 18.33 2.21
N ALA A 98 57.44 18.95 2.86
CA ALA A 98 58.65 18.25 3.33
C ALA A 98 58.39 17.27 4.48
N LEU A 99 57.23 17.36 5.15
CA LEU A 99 56.86 16.53 6.29
C LEU A 99 55.90 15.37 5.95
N ASP A 100 55.51 15.21 4.67
CA ASP A 100 54.57 14.18 4.17
C ASP A 100 53.17 14.21 4.83
N VAL A 101 52.70 15.42 5.19
CA VAL A 101 51.43 15.64 5.93
C VAL A 101 50.31 16.20 5.03
N GLY A 102 50.34 15.94 3.71
CA GLY A 102 49.36 16.48 2.75
C GLY A 102 49.08 15.58 1.55
N SER A 103 47.93 15.77 0.90
CA SER A 103 47.56 15.03 -0.32
C SER A 103 48.18 15.69 -1.56
N HIS A 104 49.40 15.27 -1.90
CA HIS A 104 50.16 15.73 -3.05
C HIS A 104 49.38 15.60 -4.37
N GLY A 105 49.56 16.55 -5.28
CA GLY A 105 49.07 16.42 -6.66
C GLY A 105 47.54 16.30 -6.78
N SER A 106 46.79 16.78 -5.79
CA SER A 106 45.34 16.65 -5.75
C SER A 106 44.64 17.96 -5.44
N GLU A 107 43.47 18.14 -6.05
CA GLU A 107 42.53 19.22 -5.80
C GLU A 107 41.34 18.64 -5.04
N ARG A 108 41.00 19.25 -3.90
CA ARG A 108 39.74 18.98 -3.19
C ARG A 108 38.76 20.09 -3.50
N LYS A 109 37.64 19.74 -4.11
CA LYS A 109 36.50 20.63 -4.34
C LYS A 109 35.42 20.30 -3.32
N GLU A 110 35.07 21.28 -2.52
CA GLU A 110 33.94 21.22 -1.59
C GLU A 110 32.84 22.12 -2.12
N SER A 111 31.62 21.58 -2.21
CA SER A 111 30.44 22.36 -2.55
C SER A 111 29.33 22.13 -1.54
N VAL A 112 28.66 23.21 -1.17
CA VAL A 112 27.41 23.17 -0.44
C VAL A 112 26.35 23.89 -1.25
N SER A 113 25.24 23.21 -1.48
CA SER A 113 24.04 23.79 -2.10
C SER A 113 22.84 23.50 -1.24
N GLY A 114 21.85 24.38 -1.27
CA GLY A 114 20.64 24.16 -0.48
C GLY A 114 19.85 25.43 -0.25
N THR A 115 19.04 25.42 0.80
CA THR A 115 18.18 26.54 1.16
C THR A 115 18.12 26.73 2.66
N VAL A 116 17.99 27.98 3.07
CA VAL A 116 17.57 28.38 4.41
C VAL A 116 16.24 29.07 4.27
N ALA A 117 15.19 28.45 4.79
CA ALA A 117 13.85 29.01 4.81
C ALA A 117 13.50 29.46 6.22
N LEU A 118 12.83 30.60 6.33
CA LEU A 118 12.14 30.95 7.56
C LEU A 118 10.95 30.00 7.71
N PHE A 119 10.98 29.10 8.69
CA PHE A 119 9.79 28.37 9.08
C PHE A 119 9.07 29.21 10.13
N SER A 120 8.27 30.19 9.70
CA SER A 120 7.36 30.80 10.65
C SER A 120 6.28 29.76 10.94
N ILE A 121 6.07 29.51 12.22
CA ILE A 121 5.12 28.53 12.69
C ILE A 121 3.72 29.01 12.26
N GLY A 122 3.14 28.35 11.25
CA GLY A 122 1.89 28.77 10.60
C GLY A 122 2.03 29.52 9.26
N ALA A 123 3.22 29.64 8.64
CA ALA A 123 3.32 30.28 7.33
C ALA A 123 2.98 29.38 6.14
N SER A 124 2.51 30.05 5.09
CA SER A 124 2.32 29.52 3.74
C SER A 124 3.60 28.84 3.21
N PRO A 125 3.49 27.81 2.36
CA PRO A 125 4.61 27.28 1.56
C PRO A 125 5.40 28.35 0.78
N ASP A 126 4.85 29.57 0.60
CA ASP A 126 5.54 30.73 0.00
C ASP A 126 6.46 31.49 0.98
N SER A 127 6.86 30.86 2.09
CA SER A 127 7.76 31.47 3.06
C SER A 127 9.08 31.88 2.39
N PRO A 128 9.66 33.04 2.75
CA PRO A 128 10.91 33.49 2.16
C PRO A 128 12.02 32.46 2.42
N SER A 129 12.63 32.01 1.32
CA SER A 129 13.75 31.08 1.34
C SER A 129 14.95 31.70 0.64
N ILE A 130 16.13 31.60 1.26
CA ILE A 130 17.38 32.05 0.68
C ILE A 130 18.16 30.83 0.19
N PRO A 131 18.47 30.73 -1.11
CA PRO A 131 19.33 29.67 -1.61
C PRO A 131 20.77 29.87 -1.12
N ILE A 132 21.40 28.77 -0.74
CA ILE A 132 22.84 28.70 -0.49
C ILE A 132 23.46 27.96 -1.66
N SER A 133 24.50 28.54 -2.25
CA SER A 133 25.36 27.87 -3.22
C SER A 133 26.78 28.40 -3.04
N ARG A 134 27.65 27.59 -2.44
CA ARG A 134 29.06 27.90 -2.29
C ARG A 134 29.88 26.73 -2.81
N THR A 135 30.98 27.05 -3.46
CA THR A 135 31.96 26.08 -3.93
C THR A 135 33.34 26.65 -3.66
N VAL A 136 34.17 25.87 -2.98
CA VAL A 136 35.55 26.23 -2.71
C VAL A 136 36.43 25.09 -3.20
N THR A 137 37.53 25.50 -3.82
CA THR A 137 38.52 24.59 -4.36
C THR A 137 39.82 24.78 -3.57
N PHE A 138 40.31 23.70 -3.00
CA PHE A 138 41.58 23.65 -2.28
C PHE A 138 42.59 22.88 -3.13
N VAL A 139 43.64 23.55 -3.56
CA VAL A 139 44.76 22.94 -4.28
C VAL A 139 45.77 22.45 -3.25
N GLU A 140 46.17 21.18 -3.36
CA GLU A 140 47.09 20.49 -2.45
C GLU A 140 46.71 20.68 -0.96
N PRO A 141 45.49 20.26 -0.56
CA PRO A 141 45.04 20.47 0.80
C PRO A 141 45.92 19.68 1.79
N THR A 142 46.40 20.37 2.81
CA THR A 142 47.06 19.75 3.96
C THR A 142 46.00 19.25 4.95
N LEU A 143 46.40 18.42 5.93
CA LEU A 143 45.48 18.02 7.03
C LEU A 143 44.92 19.22 7.82
N LEU A 144 45.58 20.38 7.75
CA LEU A 144 45.19 21.63 8.40
C LEU A 144 44.46 22.60 7.45
N ALA A 145 44.26 22.22 6.18
CA ALA A 145 43.56 23.06 5.23
C ALA A 145 42.15 23.37 5.74
N PRO A 146 41.73 24.65 5.76
CA PRO A 146 40.39 25.00 6.21
C PRO A 146 39.35 24.28 5.34
N ARG A 147 38.23 23.91 5.95
CA ARG A 147 37.07 23.40 5.23
C ARG A 147 36.14 24.54 4.86
N LEU A 148 35.25 24.28 3.91
CA LEU A 148 34.12 25.15 3.61
C LEU A 148 33.33 25.43 4.90
N ASP A 149 33.28 26.69 5.29
CA ASP A 149 32.58 27.11 6.52
C ASP A 149 31.07 27.15 6.28
N ILE A 150 30.43 25.98 6.43
CA ILE A 150 28.98 25.80 6.29
C ILE A 150 28.23 26.71 7.28
N ALA A 151 28.74 26.89 8.50
CA ALA A 151 28.10 27.72 9.51
C ALA A 151 28.06 29.19 9.10
N SER A 152 29.14 29.70 8.50
CA SER A 152 29.15 31.05 7.94
C SER A 152 28.18 31.19 6.78
N ALA A 153 28.13 30.22 5.85
CA ALA A 153 27.18 30.27 4.74
C ALA A 153 25.71 30.27 5.21
N VAL A 154 25.40 29.49 6.25
CA VAL A 154 24.07 29.48 6.89
C VAL A 154 23.81 30.79 7.63
N ALA A 155 24.76 31.30 8.40
CA ALA A 155 24.60 32.56 9.14
C ALA A 155 24.38 33.76 8.21
N GLU A 156 25.10 33.82 7.08
CA GLU A 156 24.86 34.81 6.02
C GLU A 156 23.44 34.71 5.44
N ALA A 157 22.98 33.49 5.15
CA ALA A 157 21.62 33.26 4.66
C ALA A 157 20.55 33.68 5.66
N ILE A 158 20.75 33.37 6.95
CA ILE A 158 19.87 33.82 8.04
C ILE A 158 19.86 35.35 8.13
N GLY A 159 21.00 36.02 7.97
CA GLY A 159 21.09 37.48 7.99
C GLY A 159 20.35 38.18 6.85
N MET A 160 20.09 37.47 5.74
CA MET A 160 19.29 37.98 4.62
C MET A 160 17.78 37.74 4.77
N LEU A 161 17.36 36.89 5.72
CA LEU A 161 15.95 36.64 5.99
C LEU A 161 15.34 37.80 6.79
N PRO A 162 14.00 38.02 6.67
CA PRO A 162 13.30 38.96 7.53
C PRO A 162 13.53 38.65 9.01
N PRO A 163 13.52 39.67 9.89
CA PRO A 163 13.70 39.45 11.33
C PRO A 163 12.60 38.55 11.87
N LEU A 164 12.98 37.65 12.79
CA LEU A 164 12.04 36.83 13.53
C LEU A 164 11.07 37.72 14.30
N ARG A 165 9.78 37.42 14.17
CA ARG A 165 8.74 37.94 15.05
C ARG A 165 8.15 36.76 15.78
N SER A 166 7.98 36.88 17.09
CA SER A 166 7.22 35.91 17.86
C SER A 166 5.84 35.75 17.23
N PRO A 167 5.38 34.51 16.99
CA PRO A 167 4.05 34.29 16.47
C PRO A 167 3.01 34.80 17.48
N ASP A 168 1.83 35.16 16.98
CA ASP A 168 0.68 35.28 17.86
C ASP A 168 0.32 33.87 18.35
N TRP A 169 0.65 33.59 19.61
CA TRP A 169 0.49 32.27 20.22
C TRP A 169 -0.97 31.85 20.36
N ASP A 170 -1.91 32.80 20.51
CA ASP A 170 -3.34 32.47 20.59
C ASP A 170 -3.85 32.07 19.21
N ASP A 171 -3.53 32.86 18.19
CA ASP A 171 -3.89 32.54 16.80
C ASP A 171 -3.26 31.22 16.32
N LEU A 172 -1.99 30.99 16.64
CA LEU A 172 -1.32 29.73 16.34
C LEU A 172 -2.00 28.55 17.05
N GLY A 173 -2.30 28.69 18.34
CA GLY A 173 -2.98 27.66 19.11
C GLY A 173 -4.33 27.30 18.50
N ARG A 174 -5.14 28.30 18.14
CA ARG A 174 -6.45 28.10 17.47
C ARG A 174 -6.29 27.44 16.12
N TRP A 175 -5.28 27.86 15.34
CA TRP A 175 -4.99 27.25 14.06
C TRP A 175 -4.59 25.77 14.20
N LEU A 176 -3.78 25.42 15.20
CA LEU A 176 -3.41 24.03 15.49
C LEU A 176 -4.62 23.17 15.85
N VAL A 177 -5.57 23.69 16.63
CA VAL A 177 -6.85 23.00 16.89
C VAL A 177 -7.62 22.77 15.60
N SER A 178 -7.75 23.81 14.75
CA SER A 178 -8.46 23.71 13.46
C SER A 178 -7.79 22.77 12.46
N SER A 179 -6.46 22.63 12.56
CA SER A 179 -5.64 21.72 11.77
C SER A 179 -5.58 20.31 12.36
N GLU A 180 -6.49 19.99 13.29
CA GLU A 180 -6.62 18.68 13.92
C GLU A 180 -5.33 18.24 14.66
N CYS A 181 -4.62 19.20 15.28
CA CYS A 181 -3.40 18.98 16.05
C CYS A 181 -3.53 19.49 17.50
N PRO A 182 -4.49 18.96 18.26
CA PRO A 182 -4.88 19.53 19.56
C PRO A 182 -3.81 19.35 20.66
N LEU A 183 -2.91 18.36 20.54
CA LEU A 183 -1.85 18.16 21.53
C LEU A 183 -0.80 19.28 21.47
N LEU A 184 -0.39 19.71 20.26
CA LEU A 184 0.50 20.86 20.09
C LEU A 184 -0.19 22.16 20.51
N ALA A 185 -1.49 22.32 20.21
CA ALA A 185 -2.26 23.47 20.67
C ALA A 185 -2.32 23.56 22.21
N LEU A 186 -2.49 22.42 22.89
CA LEU A 186 -2.42 22.35 24.34
C LEU A 186 -1.01 22.73 24.84
N GLY A 187 0.05 22.26 24.17
CA GLY A 187 1.42 22.67 24.48
C GLY A 187 1.62 24.19 24.39
N VAL A 188 1.16 24.81 23.31
CA VAL A 188 1.24 26.27 23.14
C VAL A 188 0.52 27.01 24.27
N TYR A 189 -0.67 26.54 24.66
CA TYR A 189 -1.41 27.11 25.78
C TYR A 189 -0.64 27.00 27.10
N GLU A 190 -0.09 25.82 27.43
CA GLU A 190 0.59 25.60 28.72
C GLU A 190 1.94 26.32 28.80
N THR A 191 2.62 26.55 27.66
CA THR A 191 3.97 27.15 27.63
C THR A 191 3.96 28.67 27.41
N HIS A 192 3.15 29.18 26.48
CA HIS A 192 3.29 30.56 25.99
C HIS A 192 2.13 31.49 26.35
N LEU A 193 0.95 30.96 26.69
CA LEU A 193 -0.23 31.77 26.98
C LEU A 193 -0.40 32.00 28.48
N ASP A 194 -0.85 33.20 28.84
CA ASP A 194 -1.30 33.45 30.21
C ASP A 194 -2.61 32.69 30.49
N HIS A 195 -2.88 32.44 31.77
CA HIS A 195 -4.07 31.68 32.20
C HIS A 195 -5.35 32.57 32.23
N ALA A 196 -5.38 33.64 31.43
CA ALA A 196 -6.53 34.52 31.33
C ALA A 196 -7.76 33.77 30.80
N ALA A 197 -8.95 34.33 31.06
CA ALA A 197 -10.21 33.72 30.64
C ALA A 197 -10.32 33.52 29.11
N GLY A 198 -9.70 34.42 28.32
CA GLY A 198 -9.68 34.33 26.86
C GLY A 198 -8.96 33.09 26.34
N HIS A 199 -7.75 32.82 26.86
CA HIS A 199 -6.94 31.67 26.44
C HIS A 199 -7.44 30.33 27.00
N ARG A 200 -8.16 30.33 28.12
CA ARG A 200 -8.76 29.09 28.67
C ARG A 200 -9.72 28.42 27.69
N LYS A 201 -10.35 29.18 26.79
CA LYS A 201 -11.20 28.63 25.71
C LYS A 201 -10.40 27.70 24.80
N LEU A 202 -9.18 28.09 24.42
CA LEU A 202 -8.29 27.28 23.58
C LEU A 202 -7.97 25.93 24.25
N LYS A 203 -7.57 25.95 25.53
CA LYS A 203 -7.33 24.70 26.29
C LYS A 203 -8.55 23.79 26.29
N MET A 204 -9.73 24.33 26.59
CA MET A 204 -10.96 23.53 26.61
C MET A 204 -11.26 22.92 25.24
N GLU A 205 -11.05 23.67 24.17
CA GLU A 205 -11.31 23.19 22.80
C GLU A 205 -10.32 22.11 22.35
N ALA A 206 -9.03 22.28 22.68
CA ALA A 206 -8.00 21.28 22.45
C ALA A 206 -8.30 19.97 23.22
N VAL A 207 -8.59 20.07 24.52
CA VAL A 207 -8.95 18.91 25.37
C VAL A 207 -10.22 18.23 24.86
N ALA A 208 -11.27 18.98 24.54
CA ALA A 208 -12.50 18.41 23.99
C ALA A 208 -12.26 17.69 22.65
N THR A 209 -11.37 18.21 21.80
CA THR A 209 -11.01 17.57 20.53
C THR A 209 -10.27 16.25 20.75
N MET A 210 -9.30 16.21 21.68
CA MET A 210 -8.61 14.97 22.05
C MET A 210 -9.57 13.93 22.65
N GLN A 211 -10.50 14.35 23.52
CA GLN A 211 -11.52 13.46 24.09
C GLN A 211 -12.48 12.89 23.04
N ARG A 212 -12.86 13.70 22.04
CA ARG A 212 -13.61 13.19 20.87
C ARG A 212 -12.80 12.16 20.08
N GLY A 213 -11.50 12.37 19.91
CA GLY A 213 -10.60 11.40 19.30
C GLY A 213 -10.56 10.08 20.06
N LEU A 214 -10.41 10.14 21.39
CA LEU A 214 -10.41 8.97 22.27
C LEU A 214 -11.69 8.15 22.22
N THR A 215 -12.84 8.81 22.15
CA THR A 215 -14.14 8.13 22.05
C THR A 215 -14.41 7.58 20.65
N ALA A 216 -13.98 8.29 19.61
CA ALA A 216 -14.18 7.88 18.21
C ALA A 216 -13.18 6.81 17.74
N GLY A 217 -11.99 6.71 18.34
CA GLY A 217 -10.93 5.77 17.96
C GLY A 217 -11.39 4.32 17.96
N PRO A 218 -11.84 3.76 19.11
CA PRO A 218 -12.34 2.40 19.20
C PRO A 218 -13.50 2.12 18.23
N VAL A 219 -14.38 3.10 18.03
CA VAL A 219 -15.52 3.03 17.10
C VAL A 219 -15.06 2.94 15.64
N ARG A 220 -14.04 3.71 15.24
CA ARG A 220 -13.45 3.63 13.89
C ARG A 220 -12.70 2.32 13.68
N GLN A 221 -11.91 1.90 14.67
CA GLN A 221 -11.15 0.64 14.59
C GLN A 221 -12.09 -0.56 14.44
N LEU A 222 -13.15 -0.62 15.24
CA LEU A 222 -14.18 -1.64 15.14
C LEU A 222 -14.81 -1.71 13.74
N ALA A 223 -15.11 -0.55 13.14
CA ALA A 223 -15.66 -0.46 11.79
C ALA A 223 -14.66 -0.95 10.71
N GLN A 224 -13.37 -0.63 10.86
CA GLN A 224 -12.30 -1.06 9.96
C GLN A 224 -12.07 -2.57 10.04
N ASP A 225 -11.91 -3.12 11.25
CA ASP A 225 -11.69 -4.54 11.49
C ASP A 225 -12.86 -5.39 10.98
N THR A 226 -14.09 -4.93 11.23
CA THR A 226 -15.29 -5.58 10.70
C THR A 226 -15.30 -5.58 9.17
N SER A 227 -14.99 -4.44 8.55
CA SER A 227 -14.94 -4.34 7.09
C SER A 227 -13.90 -5.30 6.50
N ALA A 228 -12.72 -5.38 7.12
CA ALA A 228 -11.66 -6.31 6.71
C ALA A 228 -12.09 -7.78 6.81
N ARG A 229 -12.72 -8.17 7.93
CA ARG A 229 -13.24 -9.54 8.14
C ARG A 229 -14.32 -9.91 7.13
N VAL A 230 -15.27 -9.00 6.85
CA VAL A 230 -16.30 -9.21 5.83
C VAL A 230 -15.66 -9.33 4.44
N HIS A 231 -14.70 -8.48 4.10
CA HIS A 231 -13.99 -8.59 2.82
C HIS A 231 -13.25 -9.92 2.67
N ALA A 232 -12.54 -10.36 3.71
CA ALA A 232 -11.86 -11.65 3.70
C ALA A 232 -12.83 -12.82 3.49
N ALA A 233 -13.96 -12.83 4.20
CA ALA A 233 -15.00 -13.85 4.04
C ALA A 233 -15.61 -13.86 2.63
N LEU A 234 -15.92 -12.68 2.08
CA LEU A 234 -16.42 -12.56 0.70
C LEU A 234 -15.39 -13.03 -0.35
N HIS A 235 -14.10 -12.70 -0.16
CA HIS A 235 -13.04 -13.17 -1.05
C HIS A 235 -12.85 -14.70 -0.99
N ALA A 236 -13.06 -15.30 0.18
CA ALA A 236 -13.05 -16.76 0.35
C ALA A 236 -14.34 -17.44 -0.18
N GLY A 237 -15.32 -16.68 -0.68
CA GLY A 237 -16.62 -17.20 -1.10
C GLY A 237 -17.52 -17.65 0.06
N ASN A 238 -17.15 -17.36 1.31
CA ASN A 238 -17.91 -17.75 2.49
C ASN A 238 -18.95 -16.69 2.87
N LEU A 239 -20.11 -16.77 2.22
CA LEU A 239 -21.19 -15.80 2.41
C LEU A 239 -21.84 -15.88 3.81
N SER A 240 -21.86 -17.06 4.43
CA SER A 240 -22.38 -17.25 5.79
C SER A 240 -21.50 -16.59 6.84
N ASP A 241 -20.18 -16.71 6.70
CA ASP A 241 -19.25 -16.05 7.63
C ASP A 241 -19.35 -14.53 7.50
N ALA A 242 -19.44 -14.01 6.28
CA ALA A 242 -19.63 -12.58 6.04
C ALA A 242 -20.91 -12.04 6.69
N GLU A 243 -22.00 -12.81 6.64
CA GLU A 243 -23.27 -12.48 7.30
C GLU A 243 -23.16 -12.53 8.83
N ALA A 244 -22.53 -13.57 9.38
CA ALA A 244 -22.33 -13.70 10.82
C ALA A 244 -21.49 -12.55 11.40
N VAL A 245 -20.42 -12.15 10.70
CA VAL A 245 -19.59 -10.99 11.09
C VAL A 245 -20.42 -9.71 11.09
N LEU A 246 -21.29 -9.51 10.09
CA LEU A 246 -22.17 -8.33 10.03
C LEU A 246 -23.21 -8.31 11.14
N ALA A 247 -23.85 -9.45 11.42
CA ALA A 247 -24.82 -9.57 12.50
C ALA A 247 -24.17 -9.31 13.87
N GLN A 248 -22.93 -9.78 14.07
CA GLN A 248 -22.16 -9.48 15.28
C GLN A 248 -21.86 -7.97 15.40
N TYR A 249 -21.49 -7.32 14.30
CA TYR A 249 -21.20 -5.89 14.30
C TYR A 249 -22.41 -5.02 14.65
N ASP A 250 -23.61 -5.36 14.15
CA ASP A 250 -24.85 -4.62 14.46
C ASP A 250 -25.20 -4.63 15.95
N GLN A 251 -24.76 -5.66 16.69
CA GLN A 251 -25.00 -5.80 18.12
C GLN A 251 -23.95 -5.09 18.99
N GLN A 252 -22.86 -4.60 18.40
CA GLN A 252 -21.78 -3.98 19.16
C GLN A 252 -22.08 -2.51 19.49
N PRO A 253 -21.78 -2.07 20.72
CA PRO A 253 -21.83 -0.65 21.07
C PRO A 253 -20.78 0.11 20.26
N GLY A 254 -21.20 1.16 19.55
CA GLY A 254 -20.33 1.90 18.64
C GLY A 254 -20.33 1.42 17.19
N HIS A 255 -21.25 0.52 16.80
CA HIS A 255 -21.46 0.21 15.38
C HIS A 255 -21.80 1.48 14.59
N GLN A 256 -21.34 1.56 13.34
CA GLN A 256 -21.61 2.68 12.45
C GLN A 256 -22.65 2.25 11.40
N PRO A 257 -23.87 2.83 11.40
CA PRO A 257 -24.93 2.43 10.47
C PRO A 257 -24.54 2.54 9.00
N ARG A 258 -23.74 3.56 8.63
CA ARG A 258 -23.25 3.75 7.26
C ARG A 258 -22.33 2.61 6.82
N THR A 259 -21.43 2.16 7.70
CA THR A 259 -20.51 1.04 7.43
C THR A 259 -21.31 -0.25 7.30
N ALA A 260 -22.23 -0.53 8.22
CA ALA A 260 -23.09 -1.71 8.15
C ALA A 260 -23.91 -1.75 6.83
N ALA A 261 -24.53 -0.63 6.44
CA ALA A 261 -25.28 -0.53 5.18
C ALA A 261 -24.40 -0.73 3.94
N MET A 262 -23.16 -0.23 3.95
CA MET A 262 -22.21 -0.44 2.86
C MET A 262 -21.81 -1.92 2.73
N LEU A 263 -21.51 -2.58 3.84
CA LEU A 263 -21.11 -3.99 3.85
C LEU A 263 -22.28 -4.92 3.48
N ARG A 264 -23.52 -4.64 3.92
CA ARG A 264 -24.72 -5.40 3.48
C ARG A 264 -24.91 -5.36 1.97
N ARG A 265 -24.76 -4.18 1.35
CA ARG A 265 -24.86 -4.05 -0.12
C ARG A 265 -23.81 -4.89 -0.84
N ARG A 266 -22.60 -4.99 -0.29
CA ARG A 266 -21.55 -5.86 -0.84
C ARG A 266 -21.88 -7.35 -0.70
N LEU A 267 -22.37 -7.78 0.46
CA LEU A 267 -22.82 -9.15 0.69
C LEU A 267 -23.97 -9.53 -0.28
N GLU A 268 -24.95 -8.66 -0.46
CA GLU A 268 -26.03 -8.88 -1.43
C GLU A 268 -25.51 -8.97 -2.87
N SER A 269 -24.54 -8.13 -3.23
CA SER A 269 -23.90 -8.21 -4.55
C SER A 269 -23.21 -9.57 -4.75
N ALA A 270 -22.46 -10.03 -3.75
CA ALA A 270 -21.80 -11.34 -3.79
C ALA A 270 -22.79 -12.50 -3.87
N ARG A 271 -23.92 -12.44 -3.14
CA ARG A 271 -25.02 -13.42 -3.25
C ARG A 271 -25.59 -13.49 -4.66
N ARG A 272 -25.82 -12.33 -5.30
CA ARG A 272 -26.30 -12.29 -6.69
C ARG A 272 -25.31 -12.92 -7.65
N HIS A 273 -24.00 -12.70 -7.45
CA HIS A 273 -22.97 -13.29 -8.29
C HIS A 273 -22.92 -14.81 -8.11
N ALA A 274 -22.89 -15.30 -6.86
CA ALA A 274 -22.91 -16.73 -6.56
C ALA A 274 -24.16 -17.43 -7.14
N ALA A 275 -25.34 -16.80 -7.03
CA ALA A 275 -26.56 -17.33 -7.62
C ALA A 275 -26.52 -17.36 -9.16
N ALA A 276 -25.94 -16.32 -9.79
CA ALA A 276 -25.75 -16.28 -11.24
C ALA A 276 -24.77 -17.35 -11.73
N ASP A 277 -23.69 -17.59 -11.00
CA ASP A 277 -22.71 -18.64 -11.32
C ASP A 277 -23.31 -20.04 -11.15
N GLN A 278 -24.08 -20.27 -10.09
CA GLN A 278 -24.84 -21.52 -9.92
C GLN A 278 -25.84 -21.74 -11.06
N LYS A 279 -26.57 -20.69 -11.47
CA LYS A 279 -27.49 -20.77 -12.60
C LYS A 279 -26.76 -21.10 -13.90
N ARG A 280 -25.65 -20.40 -14.20
CA ARG A 280 -24.84 -20.69 -15.40
C ARG A 280 -24.30 -22.11 -15.40
N ALA A 281 -23.86 -22.61 -14.24
CA ALA A 281 -23.39 -23.99 -14.11
C ALA A 281 -24.54 -25.00 -14.33
N ALA A 282 -25.75 -24.71 -13.84
CA ALA A 282 -26.93 -25.52 -14.08
C ALA A 282 -27.34 -25.51 -15.57
N ASP A 283 -27.41 -24.34 -16.18
CA ASP A 283 -27.75 -24.17 -17.60
C ASP A 283 -26.72 -24.88 -18.50
N ALA A 284 -25.42 -24.80 -18.17
CA ALA A 284 -24.37 -25.52 -18.89
C ALA A 284 -24.49 -27.04 -18.77
N ARG A 285 -24.86 -27.56 -17.58
CA ARG A 285 -25.15 -28.99 -17.39
C ARG A 285 -26.35 -29.43 -18.22
N GLN A 286 -27.43 -28.65 -18.22
CA GLN A 286 -28.62 -28.93 -19.03
C GLN A 286 -28.31 -28.89 -20.53
N ALA A 287 -27.55 -27.91 -21.01
CA ALA A 287 -27.16 -27.85 -22.42
C ALA A 287 -26.28 -29.05 -22.85
N LYS A 288 -25.41 -29.55 -21.96
CA LYS A 288 -24.67 -30.81 -22.19
C LYS A 288 -25.62 -32.00 -22.22
N GLU A 289 -26.67 -32.00 -21.40
CA GLU A 289 -27.77 -32.96 -21.43
C GLU A 289 -28.52 -33.00 -22.75
N ASP A 290 -28.96 -31.85 -23.22
CA ASP A 290 -29.71 -31.71 -24.45
C ASP A 290 -28.85 -32.07 -25.69
N ARG A 291 -27.57 -31.71 -25.69
CA ARG A 291 -26.65 -31.97 -26.82
C ARG A 291 -26.27 -33.44 -26.98
N TYR A 292 -26.16 -34.18 -25.88
CA TYR A 292 -25.71 -35.57 -25.86
C TYR A 292 -26.68 -36.45 -25.07
N SER A 293 -27.90 -36.57 -25.56
CA SER A 293 -28.91 -37.44 -24.96
C SER A 293 -28.45 -38.90 -24.97
N CYS A 294 -28.89 -39.69 -23.99
CA CYS A 294 -28.57 -41.13 -23.94
C CYS A 294 -28.97 -41.88 -25.21
N GLN A 295 -30.04 -41.44 -25.87
CA GLN A 295 -30.47 -42.00 -27.14
C GLN A 295 -29.48 -41.75 -28.27
N LEU A 296 -28.95 -40.52 -28.35
CA LEU A 296 -27.91 -40.18 -29.31
C LEU A 296 -26.60 -40.93 -29.02
N LEU A 297 -26.16 -40.93 -27.76
CA LEU A 297 -24.93 -41.60 -27.34
C LEU A 297 -24.98 -43.11 -27.57
N CYS A 298 -26.05 -43.77 -27.15
CA CYS A 298 -26.21 -45.19 -27.42
C CYS A 298 -26.27 -45.47 -28.92
N GLY A 299 -26.96 -44.62 -29.70
CA GLY A 299 -26.99 -44.73 -31.15
C GLY A 299 -25.60 -44.69 -31.79
N LEU A 300 -24.76 -43.74 -31.37
CA LEU A 300 -23.36 -43.65 -31.80
C LEU A 300 -22.57 -44.90 -31.37
N HIS A 301 -22.71 -45.31 -30.11
CA HIS A 301 -22.00 -46.47 -29.56
C HIS A 301 -22.33 -47.77 -30.29
N MET A 302 -23.60 -47.99 -30.63
CA MET A 302 -24.04 -49.15 -31.40
C MET A 302 -23.43 -49.17 -32.80
N VAL A 303 -23.41 -48.01 -33.48
CA VAL A 303 -22.78 -47.92 -34.81
C VAL A 303 -21.29 -48.22 -34.72
N GLU A 304 -20.60 -47.71 -33.70
CA GLU A 304 -19.18 -48.01 -33.48
C GLU A 304 -18.91 -49.47 -33.15
N LEU A 305 -19.74 -50.11 -32.33
CA LEU A 305 -19.64 -51.53 -32.03
C LEU A 305 -19.70 -52.38 -33.29
N CYS A 306 -20.71 -52.17 -34.13
CA CYS A 306 -20.87 -52.92 -35.38
C CYS A 306 -19.76 -52.58 -36.39
N ASN A 307 -19.39 -51.31 -36.55
CA ASN A 307 -18.37 -50.88 -37.51
C ASN A 307 -16.98 -51.42 -37.17
N ASN A 308 -16.67 -51.62 -35.89
CA ASN A 308 -15.35 -52.06 -35.44
C ASN A 308 -15.29 -53.53 -35.00
N ASP A 309 -16.35 -54.32 -35.21
CA ASP A 309 -16.35 -55.76 -34.93
C ASP A 309 -15.52 -56.53 -35.99
N LYS A 310 -14.24 -56.72 -35.69
CA LYS A 310 -13.29 -57.45 -36.56
C LYS A 310 -13.74 -58.86 -36.90
N VAL A 311 -14.49 -59.53 -36.01
CA VAL A 311 -14.97 -60.90 -36.26
C VAL A 311 -16.05 -60.87 -37.34
N LEU A 312 -16.96 -59.91 -37.26
CA LEU A 312 -18.00 -59.70 -38.25
C LEU A 312 -17.43 -59.37 -39.65
N TRP A 313 -16.41 -58.51 -39.69
CA TRP A 313 -15.68 -58.18 -40.92
C TRP A 313 -15.00 -59.40 -41.55
N ASN A 314 -14.25 -60.16 -40.76
CA ASN A 314 -13.52 -61.35 -41.22
C ASN A 314 -14.46 -62.43 -41.75
N ARG A 315 -15.57 -62.71 -41.05
CA ARG A 315 -16.57 -63.70 -41.48
C ARG A 315 -17.25 -63.34 -42.80
N SER A 316 -17.34 -62.05 -43.10
CA SER A 316 -17.97 -61.53 -44.31
C SER A 316 -17.01 -61.45 -45.51
N GLY A 317 -15.72 -61.78 -45.32
CA GLY A 317 -14.70 -61.75 -46.37
C GLY A 317 -14.41 -60.35 -46.90
N ARG A 318 -14.65 -59.30 -46.11
CA ARG A 318 -14.48 -57.90 -46.50
C ARG A 318 -13.33 -57.27 -45.72
N THR A 319 -12.54 -56.42 -46.39
CA THR A 319 -11.47 -55.65 -45.75
C THR A 319 -12.07 -54.49 -44.96
N TRP A 320 -11.59 -54.30 -43.72
CA TRP A 320 -12.02 -53.19 -42.86
C TRP A 320 -11.51 -51.84 -43.41
N GLU A 321 -12.36 -50.80 -43.33
CA GLU A 321 -11.99 -49.44 -43.71
C GLU A 321 -12.41 -48.45 -42.62
N ALA A 322 -11.54 -47.48 -42.34
CA ALA A 322 -11.82 -46.43 -41.36
C ALA A 322 -13.02 -45.58 -41.81
N THR A 323 -14.01 -45.44 -40.92
CA THR A 323 -15.26 -44.70 -41.18
C THR A 323 -15.42 -43.59 -40.15
N PRO A 324 -15.93 -42.40 -40.52
CA PRO A 324 -16.23 -41.35 -39.55
C PRO A 324 -17.21 -41.86 -38.50
N CYS A 325 -16.97 -41.51 -37.23
CA CYS A 325 -17.75 -42.08 -36.15
C CYS A 325 -19.26 -41.80 -36.28
N GLY A 326 -20.07 -42.80 -35.96
CA GLY A 326 -21.54 -42.71 -35.97
C GLY A 326 -22.16 -42.82 -37.35
N LYS A 327 -21.33 -42.93 -38.41
CA LYS A 327 -21.81 -43.13 -39.76
C LYS A 327 -22.07 -44.62 -40.00
N ARG A 328 -23.35 -44.96 -40.19
CA ARG A 328 -23.75 -46.29 -40.66
C ARG A 328 -23.19 -46.53 -42.05
N ARG A 329 -22.70 -47.73 -42.27
CA ARG A 329 -22.23 -48.16 -43.59
C ARG A 329 -23.28 -49.04 -44.29
N PRO A 330 -23.30 -49.06 -45.63
CA PRO A 330 -24.36 -49.72 -46.38
C PRO A 330 -24.15 -51.22 -46.59
N GLU A 331 -23.04 -51.80 -46.10
CA GLU A 331 -22.75 -53.22 -46.31
C GLU A 331 -23.85 -54.10 -45.66
N PRO A 332 -24.38 -55.11 -46.37
CA PRO A 332 -25.52 -55.89 -45.89
C PRO A 332 -25.32 -56.52 -44.51
N PHE A 333 -24.10 -56.97 -44.19
CA PHE A 333 -23.78 -57.59 -42.91
C PHE A 333 -23.74 -56.59 -41.74
N LEU A 334 -23.38 -55.32 -42.00
CA LEU A 334 -23.43 -54.25 -40.99
C LEU A 334 -24.84 -53.72 -40.81
N VAL A 335 -25.60 -53.58 -41.91
CA VAL A 335 -27.02 -53.25 -41.85
C VAL A 335 -27.78 -54.25 -40.99
N GLU A 336 -27.48 -55.54 -41.15
CA GLU A 336 -28.06 -56.59 -40.31
C GLU A 336 -27.58 -56.49 -38.85
N CYS A 337 -26.30 -56.19 -38.60
CA CYS A 337 -25.80 -55.93 -37.24
C CYS A 337 -26.56 -54.79 -36.56
N TYR A 338 -26.69 -53.63 -37.21
CA TYR A 338 -27.43 -52.49 -36.64
C TYR A 338 -28.90 -52.84 -36.36
N ARG A 339 -29.51 -53.61 -37.26
CA ARG A 339 -30.91 -54.05 -37.14
C ARG A 339 -31.08 -55.01 -35.98
N GLN A 340 -30.19 -56.00 -35.84
CA GLN A 340 -30.23 -57.00 -34.78
C GLN A 340 -30.06 -56.34 -33.41
N GLN A 341 -29.09 -55.46 -33.24
CA GLN A 341 -28.89 -54.73 -31.98
C GLN A 341 -30.16 -53.99 -31.52
N TRP A 342 -30.94 -53.47 -32.47
CA TRP A 342 -32.20 -52.78 -32.19
C TRP A 342 -33.36 -53.73 -31.89
N LEU A 343 -33.48 -54.85 -32.61
CA LEU A 343 -34.60 -55.78 -32.51
C LEU A 343 -34.50 -56.74 -31.32
N THR A 344 -33.29 -57.10 -30.91
CA THR A 344 -33.09 -58.06 -29.80
C THR A 344 -33.32 -57.45 -28.41
N GLY A 345 -33.64 -56.15 -28.33
CA GLY A 345 -33.74 -55.42 -27.06
C GLY A 345 -32.38 -55.14 -26.41
N THR A 346 -31.29 -55.76 -26.90
CA THR A 346 -29.92 -55.62 -26.39
C THR A 346 -29.47 -54.17 -26.34
N PHE A 347 -29.78 -53.37 -27.35
CA PHE A 347 -29.52 -51.93 -27.35
C PHE A 347 -30.20 -51.18 -26.20
N HIS A 348 -31.46 -51.51 -25.92
CA HIS A 348 -32.26 -50.84 -24.90
C HIS A 348 -31.79 -51.25 -23.50
N GLU A 349 -31.64 -52.56 -23.26
CA GLU A 349 -31.27 -53.08 -21.93
C GLU A 349 -29.79 -52.85 -21.58
N SER A 350 -28.89 -52.95 -22.55
CA SER A 350 -27.44 -52.88 -22.29
C SER A 350 -26.86 -51.48 -22.39
N CYS A 351 -27.55 -50.54 -23.06
CA CYS A 351 -27.05 -49.17 -23.21
C CYS A 351 -28.02 -48.11 -22.69
N LEU A 352 -29.28 -48.09 -23.16
CA LEU A 352 -30.21 -47.02 -22.79
C LEU A 352 -30.56 -47.03 -21.29
N LEU A 353 -30.94 -48.19 -20.74
CA LEU A 353 -31.29 -48.29 -19.33
C LEU A 353 -30.13 -47.91 -18.39
N PRO A 354 -28.89 -48.41 -18.57
CA PRO A 354 -27.75 -47.97 -17.78
C PRO A 354 -27.40 -46.48 -17.95
N CYS A 355 -27.56 -45.93 -19.17
CA CYS A 355 -27.28 -44.53 -19.45
C CYS A 355 -28.28 -43.58 -18.79
N GLN A 356 -29.58 -43.89 -18.84
CA GLN A 356 -30.63 -43.06 -18.25
C GLN A 356 -30.78 -43.27 -16.74
N GLY A 357 -30.46 -44.48 -16.24
CA GLY A 357 -30.65 -44.86 -14.85
C GLY A 357 -29.67 -44.21 -13.88
N THR A 358 -28.49 -43.75 -14.34
CA THR A 358 -27.46 -43.14 -13.47
C THR A 358 -26.64 -42.08 -14.22
N ALA A 359 -26.26 -41.00 -13.53
CA ALA A 359 -25.35 -39.98 -14.09
C ALA A 359 -23.98 -40.58 -14.47
N ASP A 360 -23.47 -41.50 -13.65
CA ASP A 360 -22.21 -42.22 -13.91
C ASP A 360 -22.27 -43.09 -15.18
N GLY A 361 -23.42 -43.71 -15.48
CA GLY A 361 -23.62 -44.51 -16.68
C GLY A 361 -23.48 -43.68 -17.96
N ARG A 362 -24.09 -42.49 -17.96
CA ARG A 362 -23.99 -41.55 -19.08
C ARG A 362 -22.58 -40.99 -19.25
N ASP A 363 -21.93 -40.56 -18.16
CA ASP A 363 -20.56 -40.03 -18.22
C ASP A 363 -19.52 -41.09 -18.61
N LYS A 364 -19.76 -42.37 -18.27
CA LYS A 364 -18.95 -43.50 -18.76
C LYS A 364 -19.12 -43.70 -20.27
N LEU A 365 -20.36 -43.67 -20.78
CA LEU A 365 -20.62 -43.81 -22.21
C LEU A 365 -20.04 -42.63 -23.02
N MET A 366 -20.15 -41.42 -22.48
CA MET A 366 -19.51 -40.23 -23.05
C MET A 366 -18.00 -40.41 -23.20
N ARG A 367 -17.30 -40.88 -22.17
CA ARG A 367 -15.86 -41.14 -22.22
C ARG A 367 -15.49 -42.18 -23.27
N ILE A 368 -16.20 -43.30 -23.32
CA ILE A 368 -15.99 -44.35 -24.35
C ILE A 368 -16.09 -43.76 -25.77
N LEU A 369 -17.07 -42.88 -25.99
CA LEU A 369 -17.29 -42.25 -27.29
C LEU A 369 -16.31 -41.10 -27.57
N GLN A 370 -15.79 -40.43 -26.54
CA GLN A 370 -14.71 -39.45 -26.69
C GLN A 370 -13.39 -40.14 -27.08
N ASP A 371 -13.06 -41.24 -26.42
CA ASP A 371 -11.87 -42.06 -26.73
C ASP A 371 -11.94 -42.63 -28.15
N ALA A 372 -13.14 -42.94 -28.63
CA ALA A 372 -13.40 -43.36 -30.01
C ALA A 372 -13.45 -42.20 -31.03
N GLY A 373 -13.29 -40.95 -30.60
CA GLY A 373 -13.34 -39.76 -31.47
C GLY A 373 -14.74 -39.36 -31.97
N CYS A 374 -15.78 -39.92 -31.37
CA CYS A 374 -17.19 -39.73 -31.74
C CYS A 374 -17.83 -38.49 -31.16
N VAL A 375 -17.34 -38.09 -30.01
CA VAL A 375 -17.82 -36.94 -29.25
C VAL A 375 -16.62 -36.03 -29.04
N ARG A 376 -16.79 -34.74 -29.34
CA ARG A 376 -15.73 -33.75 -29.09
C ARG A 376 -15.70 -33.42 -27.60
N GLU A 377 -14.50 -33.30 -27.04
CA GLU A 377 -14.33 -32.69 -25.72
C GLU A 377 -14.87 -31.25 -25.78
N SER A 378 -15.81 -30.95 -24.89
CA SER A 378 -16.19 -29.57 -24.60
C SER A 378 -15.01 -28.91 -23.91
N SER A 379 -14.32 -28.01 -24.63
CA SER A 379 -13.30 -27.11 -24.08
C SER A 379 -13.86 -26.23 -22.98
#